data_AF-A0ABD6CLK2-F1
#
_entry.id   AF-A0ABD6CLK2-F1
#
_cell.length_a   1.000
_cell.length_b   1.000
_cell.length_c   1.000
_cell.angle_alpha   90.00
_cell.angle_beta   90.00
_cell.angle_gamma   90.00
#
_symmetry.space_group_name_H-M   'P 1'
#
loop_
_entity.id
_entity.type
_entity.pdbx_description
1 polymer ?
#
loop_
_entity_poly.entity_id
_entity_poly.type
_entity_poly.pdbx_seq_one_letter_code
_entity_poly.pdbx_strand_id
1 'polypeptide(L)'
;VCPRSNLVTGVGVPPIRELVERTTVALGTDNVMLNSPSMFREMEFAAKLADVPATEVLKMATVNGANIAGLNCGVVEPGRDAKLLVLDGESDNLAGAQDIVRAVVRRAGASDVKNVVL
;
A
#
# COMPACT_ATOMS: atom_id res chain seq x y z
N VAL A 1 -3.98 9.70 -2.43
CA VAL A 1 -3.76 9.74 -3.89
C VAL A 1 -4.22 8.42 -4.51
N CYS A 2 -4.69 8.44 -5.76
CA CYS A 2 -5.18 7.26 -6.48
C CYS A 2 -4.41 7.08 -7.79
N PRO A 3 -3.11 6.71 -7.74
CA PRO A 3 -2.21 6.89 -8.87
C PRO A 3 -2.64 6.15 -10.13
N ARG A 4 -3.13 4.90 -10.00
CA ARG A 4 -3.61 4.13 -11.16
C ARG A 4 -4.87 4.74 -11.77
N SER A 5 -5.79 5.25 -10.96
CA SER A 5 -7.01 5.92 -11.44
C SER A 5 -6.70 7.24 -12.15
N ASN A 6 -5.82 8.05 -11.56
CA ASN A 6 -5.40 9.32 -12.17
C ASN A 6 -4.74 9.11 -13.54
N LEU A 7 -3.96 8.03 -13.71
CA LEU A 7 -3.40 7.69 -15.01
C LEU A 7 -4.49 7.28 -16.02
N VAL A 8 -5.40 6.38 -15.63
CA VAL A 8 -6.47 5.88 -16.52
C VAL A 8 -7.42 7.00 -16.96
N THR A 9 -7.68 7.98 -16.10
CA THR A 9 -8.57 9.11 -16.37
C THR A 9 -7.89 10.29 -17.07
N GLY A 10 -6.58 10.21 -17.34
CA GLY A 10 -5.84 11.29 -18.00
C GLY A 10 -5.53 12.51 -17.11
N VAL A 11 -5.75 12.42 -15.79
CA VAL A 11 -5.39 13.47 -14.82
C VAL A 11 -3.86 13.59 -14.68
N GLY A 12 -3.14 12.50 -14.96
CA GLY A 12 -1.68 12.43 -14.87
C GLY A 12 -1.19 11.77 -13.58
N VAL A 13 0.12 11.82 -13.34
CA VAL A 13 0.74 11.17 -12.19
C VAL A 13 0.79 12.13 -10.99
N PRO A 14 0.31 11.74 -9.79
CA PRO A 14 0.42 12.59 -8.61
C PRO A 14 1.90 12.78 -8.21
N PRO A 15 2.33 13.98 -7.76
CA PRO A 15 3.71 14.26 -7.37
C PRO A 15 4.01 13.70 -5.96
N ILE A 16 3.97 12.37 -5.82
CA ILE A 16 4.04 11.68 -4.52
C ILE A 16 5.29 12.05 -3.73
N ARG A 17 6.46 12.16 -4.39
CA ARG A 17 7.72 12.54 -3.72
C ARG A 17 7.60 13.87 -3.00
N GLU A 18 7.11 14.90 -3.70
CA GLU A 18 6.94 16.24 -3.14
C GLU A 18 5.86 16.27 -2.05
N LEU A 19 4.80 15.47 -2.21
CA LEU A 19 3.74 15.38 -1.22
C LEU A 19 4.22 14.75 0.09
N VAL A 20 5.04 13.71 0.04
CA VAL A 20 5.60 13.05 1.24
C VAL A 20 6.44 14.00 2.08
N GLU A 21 7.13 14.95 1.44
CA GLU A 21 7.92 15.98 2.15
C GLU A 21 7.06 17.05 2.83
N ARG A 22 5.79 17.18 2.45
CA ARG A 22 4.92 18.30 2.85
C ARG A 22 3.70 17.88 3.64
N THR A 23 3.23 16.65 3.48
CA THR A 23 1.99 16.17 4.08
C THR A 23 1.94 14.65 4.19
N THR A 24 0.97 14.16 4.95
CA THR A 24 0.67 12.73 5.03
C THR A 24 -0.01 12.27 3.74
N VAL A 25 0.56 11.25 3.09
CA VAL A 25 0.01 10.65 1.88
C VAL A 25 -0.56 9.27 2.20
N ALA A 26 -1.76 8.98 1.73
CA ALA A 26 -2.34 7.64 1.72
C ALA A 26 -2.70 7.20 0.29
N LEU A 27 -2.75 5.89 0.06
CA LEU A 27 -3.13 5.29 -1.21
C LEU A 27 -4.62 4.93 -1.23
N GLY A 28 -5.24 5.07 -2.39
CA GLY A 28 -6.61 4.62 -2.65
C GLY A 28 -6.71 4.01 -4.05
N THR A 29 -7.54 2.98 -4.21
CA THR A 29 -7.74 2.31 -5.51
C THR A 29 -8.68 3.08 -6.42
N ASP A 30 -9.53 3.93 -5.84
CA ASP A 30 -10.63 4.63 -6.53
C ASP A 30 -11.62 3.65 -7.18
N ASN A 31 -12.40 4.14 -8.14
CA ASN A 31 -13.51 3.45 -8.78
C ASN A 31 -13.12 2.12 -9.44
N VAL A 32 -13.86 1.05 -9.06
CA VAL A 32 -13.71 -0.31 -9.56
C VAL A 32 -13.89 -0.43 -11.08
N MET A 33 -14.66 0.46 -11.71
CA MET A 33 -14.85 0.50 -13.16
C MET A 33 -13.55 0.81 -13.91
N LEU A 34 -12.59 1.45 -13.24
CA LEU A 34 -11.31 1.86 -13.82
C LEU A 34 -10.16 0.96 -13.37
N ASN A 35 -10.18 0.53 -12.10
CA ASN A 35 -9.12 -0.28 -11.52
C ASN A 35 -9.66 -1.39 -10.63
N SER A 36 -9.08 -2.58 -10.77
CA SER A 36 -9.25 -3.64 -9.76
C SER A 36 -8.84 -3.10 -8.37
N PRO A 37 -9.65 -3.32 -7.32
CA PRO A 37 -9.42 -2.77 -5.98
C PRO A 37 -8.32 -3.55 -5.27
N SER A 38 -7.06 -3.23 -5.58
CA SER A 38 -5.89 -3.91 -5.06
C SER A 38 -4.89 -2.92 -4.51
N MET A 39 -4.78 -2.86 -3.19
CA MET A 39 -3.78 -2.03 -2.51
C MET A 39 -2.35 -2.46 -2.84
N PHE A 40 -2.11 -3.76 -3.07
CA PHE A 40 -0.81 -4.25 -3.56
C PHE A 40 -0.43 -3.62 -4.90
N ARG A 41 -1.36 -3.53 -5.84
CA ARG A 41 -1.12 -2.88 -7.14
C ARG A 41 -0.93 -1.37 -7.00
N GLU A 42 -1.65 -0.71 -6.10
CA GLU A 42 -1.42 0.72 -5.84
C GLU A 42 -0.03 0.97 -5.24
N MET A 43 0.41 0.13 -4.30
CA MET A 43 1.74 0.21 -3.70
C MET A 43 2.84 0.00 -4.75
N GLU A 44 2.74 -1.06 -5.55
CA GLU A 44 3.74 -1.38 -6.58
C GLU A 44 3.88 -0.24 -7.59
N PHE A 45 2.74 0.29 -8.04
CA PHE A 45 2.69 1.37 -9.00
C PHE A 45 3.21 2.69 -8.41
N ALA A 46 2.83 3.04 -7.18
CA ALA A 46 3.37 4.22 -6.48
C ALA A 46 4.90 4.12 -6.27
N ALA A 47 5.41 2.94 -5.92
CA ALA A 47 6.83 2.70 -5.72
C ALA A 47 7.67 2.85 -6.99
N LYS A 48 7.07 2.65 -8.18
CA LYS A 48 7.73 2.88 -9.47
C LYS A 48 7.69 4.35 -9.90
N LEU A 49 6.64 5.08 -9.53
CA LEU A 49 6.45 6.47 -9.94
C LEU A 49 7.19 7.48 -9.06
N ALA A 50 7.17 7.26 -7.74
CA ALA A 50 7.53 8.28 -6.77
C ALA A 50 9.01 8.26 -6.36
N ASP A 51 9.73 7.17 -6.66
CA ASP A 51 11.10 6.92 -6.18
C ASP A 51 11.26 7.26 -4.68
N VAL A 52 10.31 6.81 -3.86
CA VAL A 52 10.34 6.93 -2.39
C VAL A 52 10.66 5.57 -1.76
N PRO A 53 11.18 5.53 -0.53
CA PRO A 53 11.45 4.26 0.17
C PRO A 53 10.20 3.36 0.23
N ALA A 54 10.38 2.05 0.10
CA ALA A 54 9.28 1.09 0.20
C ALA A 54 8.55 1.18 1.55
N THR A 55 9.26 1.53 2.62
CA THR A 55 8.68 1.80 3.93
C THR A 55 7.67 2.95 3.90
N GLU A 56 7.94 4.03 3.16
CA GLU A 56 7.00 5.13 2.99
C GLU A 56 5.77 4.69 2.20
N VAL A 57 5.95 3.93 1.12
CA VAL A 57 4.81 3.38 0.36
C VAL A 57 3.94 2.46 1.22
N LEU A 58 4.55 1.61 2.04
CA LEU A 58 3.82 0.73 2.95
C LEU A 58 3.03 1.55 3.98
N LYS A 59 3.61 2.61 4.55
CA LYS A 59 2.89 3.53 5.45
C LYS A 59 1.69 4.17 4.77
N MET A 60 1.81 4.56 3.49
CA MET A 60 0.68 5.11 2.71
C MET A 60 -0.50 4.13 2.60
N ALA A 61 -0.22 2.82 2.58
CA ALA A 61 -1.24 1.77 2.52
C ALA A 61 -1.76 1.31 3.88
N THR A 62 -1.11 1.70 4.99
CA THR A 62 -1.44 1.25 6.34
C THR A 62 -1.72 2.43 7.28
N VAL A 63 -0.73 2.83 8.09
CA VAL A 63 -0.86 3.81 9.17
C VAL A 63 -1.33 5.18 8.68
N ASN A 64 -0.87 5.65 7.52
CA ASN A 64 -1.28 6.95 7.01
C ASN A 64 -2.76 6.96 6.65
N GLY A 65 -3.24 5.89 5.98
CA GLY A 65 -4.65 5.72 5.65
C GLY A 65 -5.51 5.60 6.90
N ALA A 66 -5.08 4.81 7.88
CA ALA A 66 -5.77 4.66 9.15
C ALA A 66 -5.89 5.98 9.91
N ASN A 67 -4.79 6.75 9.99
CA ASN A 67 -4.78 8.05 10.66
C ASN A 67 -5.72 9.05 9.98
N ILE A 68 -5.68 9.15 8.64
CA ILE A 68 -6.57 10.04 7.88
C ILE A 68 -8.04 9.67 8.09
N ALA A 69 -8.34 8.37 8.19
CA ALA A 69 -9.70 7.86 8.39
C ALA A 69 -10.14 7.81 9.87
N GLY A 70 -9.30 8.20 10.83
CA GLY A 70 -9.61 8.15 12.25
C GLY A 70 -9.79 6.73 12.81
N LEU A 71 -9.11 5.73 12.23
CA LEU A 71 -9.22 4.33 12.63
C LEU A 71 -8.17 3.96 13.68
N ASN A 72 -8.57 3.15 14.68
CA ASN A 72 -7.66 2.64 15.72
C ASN A 72 -6.81 1.43 15.25
N CYS A 73 -6.25 1.50 14.05
CA CYS A 73 -5.45 0.42 13.44
C CYS A 73 -4.30 0.97 12.59
N GLY A 74 -3.68 0.13 11.75
CA GLY A 74 -2.65 0.53 10.79
C GLY A 74 -1.21 0.35 11.28
N VAL A 75 -1.02 0.07 12.56
CA VAL A 75 0.24 -0.39 13.17
C VAL A 75 -0.02 -1.53 14.15
N VAL A 76 0.94 -2.43 14.32
CA VAL A 76 0.86 -3.54 15.27
C VAL A 76 1.48 -3.10 16.60
N GLU A 77 0.64 -2.57 17.49
CA GLU A 77 1.06 -2.03 18.79
C GLU A 77 -0.01 -2.32 19.86
N PRO A 78 0.36 -2.41 21.15
CA PRO A 78 -0.61 -2.56 22.24
C PRO A 78 -1.68 -1.47 22.24
N GLY A 79 -2.95 -1.86 22.43
CA GLY A 79 -4.09 -0.93 22.47
C GLY A 79 -4.72 -0.61 21.10
N ARG A 80 -4.18 -1.14 20.00
CA ARG A 80 -4.78 -1.04 18.65
C ARG A 80 -5.73 -2.19 18.37
N ASP A 81 -6.71 -1.95 17.51
CA ASP A 81 -7.62 -2.98 17.00
C ASP A 81 -6.83 -4.02 16.20
N ALA A 82 -7.17 -5.30 16.34
CA ALA A 82 -6.48 -6.42 15.71
C ALA A 82 -6.80 -6.59 14.22
N LYS A 83 -6.62 -5.53 13.43
CA LYS A 83 -6.79 -5.53 11.97
C LYS A 83 -5.49 -5.95 11.29
N LEU A 84 -5.31 -7.25 11.14
CA LEU A 84 -4.05 -7.86 10.71
C LEU A 84 -4.19 -8.55 9.36
N LEU A 85 -3.17 -8.39 8.53
CA LEU A 85 -3.00 -9.14 7.29
C LEU A 85 -1.78 -10.04 7.44
N VAL A 86 -1.99 -11.36 7.31
CA VAL A 86 -0.91 -12.35 7.36
C VAL A 86 -0.56 -12.75 5.94
N LEU A 87 0.69 -12.55 5.55
CA LEU A 87 1.21 -12.93 4.24
C LEU A 87 1.99 -14.25 4.33
N ASP A 88 1.89 -15.07 3.30
CA ASP A 88 2.68 -16.29 3.16
C ASP A 88 4.08 -15.94 2.64
N GLY A 89 5.07 -15.98 3.53
CA GLY A 89 6.47 -15.68 3.18
C GLY A 89 7.10 -16.71 2.24
N GLU A 90 6.52 -17.90 2.13
CA GLU A 90 6.99 -18.99 1.27
C GLU A 90 6.28 -19.02 -0.09
N SER A 91 5.40 -18.05 -0.38
CA SER A 91 4.76 -17.96 -1.69
C SER A 91 5.78 -17.69 -2.80
N ASP A 92 5.44 -18.05 -4.04
CA ASP A 92 6.31 -17.81 -5.21
C ASP A 92 6.74 -16.34 -5.35
N ASN A 93 5.88 -15.39 -4.91
CA ASN A 93 6.18 -13.97 -4.98
C ASN A 93 7.08 -13.47 -3.85
N LEU A 94 7.06 -14.12 -2.67
CA LEU A 94 7.71 -13.62 -1.46
C LEU A 94 8.92 -14.45 -1.02
N ALA A 95 9.00 -15.72 -1.43
CA ALA A 95 10.12 -16.59 -1.15
C ALA A 95 11.46 -15.94 -1.52
N GLY A 96 12.46 -16.16 -0.67
CA GLY A 96 13.83 -15.65 -0.84
C GLY A 96 13.99 -14.13 -0.69
N ALA A 97 12.97 -13.41 -0.24
CA ALA A 97 13.05 -11.96 -0.01
C ALA A 97 14.17 -11.60 0.98
N GLN A 98 15.12 -10.76 0.53
CA GLN A 98 16.16 -10.20 1.41
C GLN A 98 15.68 -8.94 2.13
N ASP A 99 14.82 -8.16 1.45
CA ASP A 99 14.14 -6.98 2.00
C ASP A 99 12.63 -7.26 1.95
N ILE A 100 12.07 -7.58 3.12
CA ILE A 100 10.66 -7.97 3.26
C ILE A 100 9.74 -6.82 2.89
N VAL A 101 10.04 -5.59 3.32
CA VAL A 101 9.18 -4.43 3.06
C VAL A 101 9.12 -4.15 1.56
N ARG A 102 10.28 -4.15 0.90
CA ARG A 102 10.35 -3.99 -0.55
C ARG A 102 9.65 -5.11 -1.30
N ALA A 103 9.78 -6.36 -0.84
CA ALA A 103 9.08 -7.50 -1.43
C ALA A 103 7.56 -7.36 -1.30
N VAL A 104 7.05 -6.98 -0.13
CA VAL A 104 5.60 -6.77 0.08
C VAL A 104 5.08 -5.63 -0.81
N VAL A 105 5.80 -4.52 -0.91
CA VAL A 105 5.37 -3.37 -1.72
C VAL A 105 5.40 -3.67 -3.22
N ARG A 106 6.37 -4.46 -3.71
CA ARG A 106 6.61 -4.63 -5.15
C ARG A 106 6.22 -5.97 -5.75
N ARG A 107 6.06 -7.02 -4.93
CA ARG A 107 5.84 -8.39 -5.41
C ARG A 107 4.59 -9.04 -4.84
N ALA A 108 4.17 -8.69 -3.62
CA ALA A 108 2.98 -9.29 -3.03
C ALA A 108 1.72 -8.97 -3.85
N GLY A 109 0.77 -9.89 -3.81
CA GLY A 109 -0.56 -9.80 -4.36
C GLY A 109 -1.58 -10.53 -3.49
N ALA A 110 -2.82 -10.58 -3.95
CA ALA A 110 -3.91 -11.19 -3.19
C ALA A 110 -3.71 -12.70 -2.93
N SER A 111 -3.01 -13.41 -3.82
CA SER A 111 -2.66 -14.83 -3.66
C SER A 111 -1.68 -15.10 -2.54
N ASP A 112 -0.94 -14.09 -2.09
CA ASP A 112 0.04 -14.22 -1.00
C ASP A 112 -0.61 -14.01 0.38
N VAL A 113 -1.90 -13.67 0.43
CA VAL A 113 -2.63 -13.48 1.68
C VAL A 113 -3.00 -14.84 2.26
N LYS A 114 -2.43 -15.17 3.42
CA LYS A 114 -2.70 -16.40 4.16
C LYS A 114 -3.88 -16.27 5.11
N ASN A 115 -4.03 -15.10 5.73
CA ASN A 115 -5.13 -14.85 6.67
C ASN A 115 -5.43 -13.36 6.81
N VAL A 116 -6.68 -13.04 7.20
CA VAL A 116 -7.15 -11.68 7.51
C VAL A 116 -7.87 -11.73 8.85
N VAL A 117 -7.47 -10.86 9.77
CA VAL A 117 -8.15 -10.63 11.06
C VAL A 117 -8.73 -9.23 11.04
N LEU A 118 -10.00 -9.08 11.44
CA LEU A 118 -10.76 -7.83 11.39
C LEU A 118 -11.27 -7.40 12.76
#